data_AF-A0A0F9J9C8-F1
#
_entry.id   AF-A0A0F9J9C8-F1
#
_cell.length_a   1.000
_cell.length_b   1.000
_cell.length_c   1.000
_cell.angle_alpha   90.00
_cell.angle_beta   90.00
_cell.angle_gamma   90.00
#
_symmetry.space_group_name_H-M   'P 1'
#
loop_
_entity.id
_entity.type
_entity.pdbx_description
1 polymer ?
#
loop_
_entity_poly.entity_id
_entity_poly.type
_entity_poly.pdbx_seq_one_letter_code
_entity_poly.pdbx_strand_id
1 'polypeptide(L)'
;MPEYFTPSKFALAVKQGFERNKRHRRARAMFIKEYVGRYYASEYGLTGEEPINLIFNTIRATVPNLVMKSGVNKVSTEIVEYEQYAYLLGLALDKGDK
;
A
#
# COMPACT_ATOMS: atom_id res chain seq x y z
N MET A 1 17.99 -25.29 -3.26
CA MET A 1 19.14 -25.43 -2.33
C MET A 1 18.78 -24.72 -1.04
N PRO A 2 19.02 -25.30 0.15
CA PRO A 2 18.77 -24.60 1.40
C PRO A 2 19.75 -23.43 1.49
N GLU A 3 19.21 -22.22 1.70
CA GLU A 3 20.02 -21.02 1.75
C GLU A 3 20.84 -21.02 3.05
N TYR A 4 22.17 -21.08 2.94
CA TYR A 4 23.05 -21.05 4.11
C TYR A 4 22.92 -19.70 4.83
N PHE A 5 22.45 -19.72 6.07
CA PHE A 5 22.37 -18.56 6.95
C PHE A 5 23.79 -18.18 7.39
N THR A 6 24.37 -17.19 6.73
CA THR A 6 25.64 -16.61 7.16
C THR A 6 25.39 -15.48 8.17
N PRO A 7 26.24 -15.31 9.20
CA PRO A 7 26.14 -14.19 10.14
C PRO A 7 26.11 -12.81 9.45
N SER A 8 26.78 -12.67 8.30
CA SER A 8 26.78 -11.45 7.49
C SER A 8 25.40 -11.12 6.89
N LYS A 9 24.67 -12.13 6.38
CA LYS A 9 23.30 -11.96 5.88
C LYS A 9 22.35 -11.57 7.01
N PHE A 10 22.51 -12.16 8.19
CA PHE A 10 21.72 -11.81 9.37
C PHE A 10 21.96 -10.34 9.79
N ALA A 11 23.22 -9.91 9.88
CA ALA A 11 23.56 -8.53 10.22
C ALA A 11 23.00 -7.53 9.19
N LEU A 12 23.04 -7.86 7.89
CA LEU A 12 22.47 -7.03 6.84
C LEU A 12 20.95 -6.90 6.97
N ALA A 13 20.25 -8.02 7.20
CA ALA A 13 18.80 -8.02 7.39
C ALA A 13 18.38 -7.19 8.61
N VAL A 14 19.11 -7.30 9.72
CA VAL A 14 18.90 -6.50 10.93
C VAL A 14 19.09 -5.01 10.62
N LYS A 15 20.18 -4.64 9.95
CA LYS A 15 20.46 -3.24 9.54
C LYS A 15 19.35 -2.68 8.65
N GLN A 16 18.89 -3.46 7.66
CA GLN A 16 17.78 -3.08 6.79
C GLN A 16 16.47 -2.91 7.58
N GLY A 17 16.22 -3.77 8.58
CA GLY A 17 15.08 -3.66 9.49
C GLY A 17 15.08 -2.34 10.27
N PHE A 18 16.24 -1.94 10.81
CA PHE A 18 16.39 -0.66 11.51
C PHE A 18 16.19 0.55 10.58
N GLU A 19 16.77 0.52 9.38
CA GLU A 19 16.59 1.58 8.38
C GLU A 19 15.13 1.71 7.94
N ARG A 20 14.45 0.58 7.72
CA ARG A 20 13.02 0.53 7.41
C ARG A 20 12.19 1.15 8.53
N ASN A 21 12.47 0.78 9.79
CA ASN A 21 11.79 1.33 10.95
C ASN A 21 12.01 2.84 11.09
N LYS A 22 13.22 3.33 10.84
CA LYS A 22 13.54 4.77 10.85
C LYS A 22 12.72 5.54 9.82
N ARG A 23 12.59 5.01 8.60
CA ARG A 23 11.77 5.61 7.53
C ARG A 23 10.29 5.61 7.91
N HIS A 24 9.75 4.49 8.38
CA HIS A 24 8.34 4.42 8.80
C HIS A 24 8.01 5.35 9.96
N ARG A 25 8.91 5.48 10.96
CA ARG A 25 8.73 6.42 12.07
C ARG A 25 8.66 7.87 11.58
N ARG A 26 9.55 8.27 10.66
CA ARG A 26 9.53 9.60 10.06
C ARG A 26 8.26 9.86 9.24
N ALA A 27 7.88 8.92 8.39
CA ALA A 27 6.65 9.01 7.60
C ALA A 27 5.41 9.11 8.50
N ARG A 28 5.35 8.33 9.59
CA ARG A 28 4.27 8.39 10.57
C ARG A 28 4.21 9.73 11.28
N ALA A 29 5.36 10.29 11.67
CA ALA A 29 5.42 11.61 12.30
C ALA A 29 4.92 12.71 11.35
N MET A 30 5.31 12.67 10.07
CA MET A 30 4.78 13.60 9.06
C MET A 30 3.28 13.43 8.87
N PHE A 31 2.80 12.19 8.79
CA PHE A 31 1.38 11.89 8.67
C PHE A 31 0.57 12.45 9.85
N ILE A 32 1.00 12.19 11.10
CA ILE A 32 0.32 12.69 12.29
C ILE A 32 0.37 14.21 12.35
N LYS A 33 1.52 14.82 12.03
CA LYS A 33 1.66 16.28 12.01
C LYS A 33 0.67 16.94 11.03
N GLU A 34 0.50 16.35 9.85
CA GLU A 34 -0.40 16.92 8.85
C GLU A 34 -1.87 16.58 9.14
N TYR A 35 -2.16 15.36 9.60
CA TYR A 35 -3.52 14.89 9.91
C TYR A 35 -4.11 15.57 11.16
N VAL A 36 -3.35 15.59 12.26
CA VAL A 36 -3.80 16.15 13.54
C VAL A 36 -3.39 17.62 13.66
N GLY A 37 -2.14 17.94 13.29
CA GLY A 37 -1.59 19.27 13.53
C GLY A 37 -2.31 20.38 12.77
N ARG A 38 -2.67 20.19 11.50
CA ARG A 38 -3.45 21.23 10.78
C ARG A 38 -4.91 21.28 11.20
N TYR A 39 -5.50 20.13 11.52
CA TYR A 39 -6.92 20.02 11.84
C TYR A 39 -7.25 20.58 13.23
N TYR A 40 -6.39 20.32 14.23
CA TYR A 40 -6.62 20.77 15.61
C TYR A 40 -5.92 22.07 15.99
N ALA A 41 -4.92 22.54 15.22
CA ALA A 41 -4.23 23.80 15.53
C ALA A 41 -4.79 25.01 14.78
N SER A 42 -5.65 24.82 13.77
CA SER A 42 -6.24 25.92 13.01
C SER A 42 -7.70 26.09 13.42
N GLU A 43 -8.05 27.24 14.00
CA GLU A 43 -9.45 27.58 14.32
C GLU A 43 -10.30 27.81 13.06
N TYR A 44 -9.64 28.14 11.93
CA TYR A 44 -10.27 28.40 10.63
C TYR A 44 -9.43 27.79 9.50
N GLY A 45 -10.08 27.33 8.42
CA GLY A 45 -9.39 26.85 7.22
C GLY A 45 -8.88 27.99 6.35
N LEU A 46 -7.84 27.73 5.54
CA LEU A 46 -7.26 28.69 4.59
C LEU A 46 -8.30 29.31 3.61
N THR A 47 -9.41 28.60 3.34
CA THR A 47 -10.48 29.04 2.42
C THR A 47 -11.88 28.52 2.83
N GLY A 48 -12.14 28.28 4.12
CA GLY A 48 -13.43 27.77 4.61
C GLY A 48 -13.51 27.74 6.13
N GLU A 49 -14.73 27.59 6.68
CA GLU A 49 -15.01 27.63 8.13
C GLU A 49 -14.29 26.51 8.91
N GLU A 50 -13.92 25.40 8.25
CA GLU A 50 -13.18 24.29 8.86
C GLU A 50 -11.88 23.95 8.10
N PRO A 51 -10.80 23.56 8.80
CA PRO A 51 -9.57 23.11 8.17
C PRO A 51 -9.78 21.78 7.43
N ILE A 52 -9.76 21.82 6.09
CA ILE A 52 -9.86 20.61 5.26
C ILE A 52 -8.61 19.75 5.45
N ASN A 53 -8.79 18.56 6.01
CA ASN A 53 -7.74 17.54 6.07
C ASN A 53 -7.54 16.91 4.68
N LEU A 54 -6.71 17.55 3.86
CA LEU A 54 -6.43 17.14 2.49
C LEU A 54 -5.92 15.70 2.38
N ILE A 55 -5.13 15.23 3.34
CA ILE A 55 -4.64 13.85 3.37
C ILE A 55 -5.80 12.88 3.61
N PHE A 56 -6.65 13.15 4.61
CA PHE A 56 -7.82 12.31 4.87
C PHE A 56 -8.75 12.25 3.67
N ASN A 57 -9.06 13.39 3.06
CA ASN A 57 -9.90 13.44 1.86
C ASN A 57 -9.27 12.69 0.68
N THR A 58 -7.95 12.82 0.49
CA THR A 58 -7.25 12.09 -0.57
C THR A 58 -7.26 10.59 -0.30
N ILE A 59 -7.01 10.13 0.93
CA ILE A 59 -7.09 8.70 1.29
C ILE A 59 -8.53 8.20 1.12
N ARG A 60 -9.52 8.94 1.61
CA ARG A 60 -10.95 8.60 1.48
C ARG A 60 -11.40 8.55 0.02
N ALA A 61 -10.84 9.39 -0.86
CA ALA A 61 -11.15 9.37 -2.29
C ALA A 61 -10.38 8.27 -3.04
N THR A 62 -9.12 8.04 -2.68
CA THR A 62 -8.22 7.16 -3.46
C THR A 62 -8.35 5.70 -3.02
N VAL A 63 -8.53 5.42 -1.73
CA VAL A 63 -8.60 4.04 -1.21
C VAL A 63 -9.80 3.28 -1.77
N PRO A 64 -11.04 3.81 -1.80
CA PRO A 64 -12.13 3.12 -2.46
C PRO A 64 -11.87 2.94 -3.96
N ASN A 65 -11.21 3.89 -4.64
CA ASN A 65 -10.88 3.73 -6.05
C ASN A 65 -9.78 2.67 -6.32
N LEU A 66 -8.85 2.48 -5.39
CA LEU A 66 -7.80 1.45 -5.45
C LEU A 66 -8.29 0.08 -5.00
N VAL A 67 -9.13 0.03 -3.96
CA VAL A 67 -9.62 -1.20 -3.32
C VAL A 67 -10.89 -1.71 -4.00
N MET A 68 -11.83 -0.85 -4.40
CA MET A 68 -13.01 -1.29 -5.16
C MET A 68 -12.68 -1.60 -6.63
N LYS A 69 -11.49 -1.21 -7.11
CA LYS A 69 -10.88 -1.74 -8.34
C LYS A 69 -9.76 -2.74 -8.03
N SER A 70 -9.82 -3.48 -6.90
CA SER A 70 -8.89 -4.60 -6.71
C SER A 70 -9.08 -5.58 -7.87
N GLY A 71 -7.94 -5.94 -8.45
CA GLY A 71 -7.83 -6.25 -9.87
C GLY A 71 -8.61 -7.48 -10.32
N VAL A 72 -9.42 -7.30 -11.37
CA VAL A 72 -9.70 -8.39 -12.31
C VAL A 72 -8.37 -8.74 -12.95
N ASN A 73 -7.76 -9.85 -12.52
CA ASN A 73 -6.47 -10.27 -13.04
C ASN A 73 -6.71 -10.86 -14.43
N LYS A 74 -6.48 -10.08 -15.49
CA LYS A 74 -6.56 -10.58 -16.87
C LYS A 74 -5.35 -11.45 -17.18
N VAL A 75 -5.45 -12.73 -16.85
CA VAL A 75 -4.46 -13.76 -17.21
C VAL A 75 -4.75 -14.22 -18.64
N SER A 76 -3.81 -14.01 -19.55
CA SER A 76 -3.89 -14.48 -20.94
C SER A 76 -2.57 -15.11 -21.36
N THR A 77 -2.63 -16.00 -22.35
CA THR A 77 -1.46 -16.62 -22.98
C THR A 77 -1.60 -16.53 -24.50
N GLU A 78 -0.47 -16.39 -25.19
CA GLU A 78 -0.41 -16.42 -26.65
C GLU A 78 -0.38 -17.86 -27.19
N ILE A 79 -0.20 -18.85 -26.31
CA ILE A 79 -0.15 -20.27 -26.65
C ILE A 79 -1.55 -20.87 -26.55
N VAL A 80 -2.16 -21.19 -27.69
CA VAL A 80 -3.55 -21.67 -27.82
C VAL A 80 -3.84 -22.90 -26.93
N GLU A 81 -2.88 -23.83 -26.82
CA GLU A 81 -3.04 -25.04 -26.00
C GLU A 81 -3.27 -24.75 -24.51
N TYR A 82 -2.76 -23.63 -24.00
CA TYR A 82 -2.86 -23.25 -22.59
C TYR A 82 -3.93 -22.17 -22.31
N GLU A 83 -4.72 -21.78 -23.31
CA GLU A 83 -5.73 -20.72 -23.18
C GLU A 83 -6.76 -21.04 -22.08
N GLN A 84 -7.24 -22.29 -22.05
CA GLN A 84 -8.17 -22.75 -21.02
C GLN A 84 -7.56 -22.72 -19.62
N TYR A 85 -6.28 -23.05 -19.50
CA TYR A 85 -5.56 -23.02 -18.23
C TYR A 85 -5.36 -21.57 -17.73
N ALA A 86 -4.99 -20.66 -18.62
CA ALA A 86 -4.90 -19.23 -18.32
C ALA A 86 -6.24 -18.65 -17.86
N TYR A 87 -7.34 -19.05 -18.52
CA TYR A 87 -8.69 -18.65 -18.13
C TYR A 87 -9.08 -19.15 -16.73
N LEU A 88 -8.84 -20.43 -16.43
CA LEU A 88 -9.10 -21.00 -15.11
C LEU A 88 -8.26 -20.36 -14.00
N LEU A 89 -7.01 -20.02 -14.30
CA LEU A 89 -6.13 -19.32 -13.36
C LEU A 89 -6.62 -17.89 -13.08
N GLY A 90 -7.09 -17.17 -14.10
CA GLY A 90 -7.73 -15.86 -13.92
C GLY A 90 -8.94 -15.93 -12.99
N LEU A 91 -9.84 -16.90 -13.23
CA LEU A 91 -11.00 -17.14 -12.36
C LEU A 91 -10.62 -17.49 -10.91
N ALA A 92 -9.55 -18.25 -10.70
CA ALA A 92 -9.08 -18.62 -9.38
C ALA A 92 -8.51 -17.41 -8.60
N LEU A 93 -7.78 -16.52 -9.29
CA LEU A 93 -7.24 -15.29 -8.71
C LEU A 93 -8.35 -14.31 -8.31
N ASP A 94 -9.39 -14.18 -9.14
CA ASP A 94 -10.51 -13.28 -8.86
C ASP A 94 -11.41 -13.79 -7.72
N LYS A 95 -11.46 -15.10 -7.46
CA LYS A 95 -12.25 -15.71 -6.37
C LYS A 95 -11.59 -15.61 -4.99
N GLY A 96 -10.30 -15.29 -4.93
CA GLY A 96 -9.54 -15.12 -3.68
C GLY A 96 -9.89 -13.86 -2.89
N ASP A 97 -10.66 -12.93 -3.47
CA ASP A 97 -11.07 -11.65 -2.88
C ASP A 97 -12.37 -11.80 -2.04
N LYS A 98 -12.34 -12.64 -0.99
CA LYS A 98 -13.36 -12.68 0.06
C LYS A 98 -12.78 -12.35 1.42
#